data_AF-A0A355FTT8-F1
#
_entry.id   AF-A0A355FTT8-F1
#
_cell.length_a   1.000
_cell.length_b   1.000
_cell.length_c   1.000
_cell.angle_alpha   90.00
_cell.angle_beta   90.00
_cell.angle_gamma   90.00
#
_symmetry.space_group_name_H-M   'P 1'
#
loop_
_entity.id
_entity.type
_entity.pdbx_description
1 polymer ?
#
loop_
_entity_poly.entity_id
_entity_poly.type
_entity_poly.pdbx_seq_one_letter_code
_entity_poly.pdbx_strand_id
1 'polypeptide(L)'
;MVTKGSLRSHTFTTSKTARYFTLGPDIQSAKGVLIALHGYGQLPEFFLRKFSAVAEAGWAVIAPEGLHRFYLEGAHGRVGASWMTKEDRESDIADYVAYLDQLMTELQPHHS
;
A
#
# COMPACT_ATOMS: atom_id res chain seq x y z
N MET A 1 20.98 -45.55 -2.17
CA MET A 1 20.01 -44.67 -1.45
C MET A 1 20.41 -43.23 -1.74
N VAL A 2 19.60 -42.47 -2.47
CA VAL A 2 19.84 -41.03 -2.67
C VAL A 2 19.09 -40.32 -1.54
N THR A 3 19.80 -39.65 -0.65
CA THR A 3 19.21 -38.81 0.40
C THR A 3 18.46 -37.66 -0.29
N LYS A 4 17.12 -37.71 -0.29
CA LYS A 4 16.30 -36.58 -0.71
C LYS A 4 16.58 -35.43 0.27
N GLY A 5 17.17 -34.33 -0.20
CA GLY A 5 17.36 -33.15 0.63
C GLY A 5 16.01 -32.61 1.13
N SER A 6 15.94 -32.20 2.39
CA SER A 6 14.74 -31.55 2.95
C SER A 6 14.70 -30.10 2.52
N LEU A 7 13.54 -29.65 2.04
CA LEU A 7 13.24 -28.23 1.86
C LEU A 7 13.22 -27.55 3.24
N ARG A 8 13.75 -26.32 3.30
CA ARG A 8 13.69 -25.43 4.48
C ARG A 8 13.38 -24.02 4.00
N SER A 9 12.45 -23.35 4.67
CA SER A 9 12.21 -21.91 4.48
C SER A 9 13.05 -21.11 5.48
N HIS A 10 13.47 -19.93 5.06
CA HIS A 10 14.19 -18.95 5.88
C HIS A 10 13.65 -17.57 5.49
N THR A 11 13.49 -16.67 6.47
CA THR A 11 12.95 -15.32 6.26
C THR A 11 13.95 -14.26 6.71
N PHE A 12 13.91 -13.10 6.06
CA PHE A 12 14.63 -11.89 6.42
C PHE A 12 13.87 -10.68 5.86
N THR A 13 14.12 -9.47 6.40
CA THR A 13 13.45 -8.24 5.97
C THR A 13 14.34 -7.39 5.06
N THR A 14 13.72 -6.60 4.18
CA THR A 14 14.41 -5.67 3.28
C THR A 14 13.55 -4.44 2.99
N SER A 15 14.17 -3.33 2.58
CA SER A 15 13.46 -2.09 2.25
C SER A 15 12.91 -2.12 0.83
N LYS A 16 11.74 -1.50 0.63
CA LYS A 16 11.08 -1.38 -0.67
C LYS A 16 10.66 0.08 -0.92
N THR A 17 10.89 0.59 -2.13
CA THR A 17 10.29 1.87 -2.54
C THR A 17 8.78 1.71 -2.73
N ALA A 18 8.01 2.44 -1.92
CA ALA A 18 6.56 2.48 -1.98
C ALA A 18 6.06 3.76 -2.67
N ARG A 19 4.80 3.75 -3.12
CA ARG A 19 4.11 4.94 -3.65
C ARG A 19 2.84 5.17 -2.85
N TYR A 20 2.50 6.42 -2.67
CA TYR A 20 1.18 6.84 -2.21
C TYR A 20 0.72 7.99 -3.09
N PHE A 21 -0.59 8.21 -3.12
CA PHE A 21 -1.22 9.23 -3.94
C PHE A 21 -2.10 10.09 -3.05
N THR A 22 -2.20 11.37 -3.37
CA THR A 22 -2.98 12.34 -2.62
C THR A 22 -4.09 12.93 -3.50
N LEU A 23 -5.21 13.29 -2.88
CA LEU A 23 -6.32 14.00 -3.51
C LEU A 23 -6.90 14.99 -2.50
N GLY A 24 -7.05 16.25 -2.93
CA GLY A 24 -7.54 17.34 -2.07
C GLY A 24 -6.43 18.34 -1.70
N PRO A 25 -6.65 19.19 -0.70
CA PRO A 25 -5.69 20.20 -0.25
C PRO A 25 -4.44 19.57 0.40
N ASP A 26 -3.40 20.39 0.56
CA ASP A 26 -2.21 20.02 1.33
C ASP A 26 -2.58 19.69 2.79
N ILE A 27 -1.91 18.69 3.37
CA ILE A 27 -2.20 18.14 4.70
C ILE A 27 -2.23 19.24 5.78
N GLN A 28 -1.34 20.22 5.69
CA GLN A 28 -1.24 21.34 6.62
C GLN A 28 -2.46 22.27 6.60
N SER A 29 -3.18 22.31 5.47
CA SER A 29 -4.36 23.16 5.25
C SER A 29 -5.68 22.39 5.28
N ALA A 30 -5.61 21.06 5.29
CA ALA A 30 -6.77 20.19 5.24
C ALA A 30 -7.54 20.19 6.57
N LYS A 31 -8.86 19.96 6.50
CA LYS A 31 -9.72 19.78 7.68
C LYS A 31 -9.36 18.51 8.48
N GLY A 32 -8.74 17.56 7.81
CA GLY A 32 -8.33 16.28 8.34
C GLY A 32 -7.72 15.42 7.24
N VAL A 33 -7.06 14.35 7.66
CA VAL A 33 -6.45 13.36 6.76
C VAL A 33 -7.30 12.10 6.74
N LEU A 34 -7.59 11.59 5.54
CA LEU A 34 -8.26 10.32 5.33
C LEU A 34 -7.30 9.35 4.62
N ILE A 35 -6.90 8.28 5.29
CA ILE A 35 -6.13 7.19 4.67
C ILE A 35 -7.09 6.19 4.04
N ALA A 36 -7.07 6.08 2.72
CA ALA A 36 -7.98 5.24 1.94
C ALA A 36 -7.23 4.03 1.36
N LEU A 37 -7.54 2.83 1.86
CA LEU A 37 -6.93 1.58 1.40
C LEU A 37 -7.76 0.96 0.28
N HIS A 38 -7.13 0.73 -0.88
CA HIS A 38 -7.80 0.13 -2.04
C HIS A 38 -7.97 -1.39 -1.88
N GLY A 39 -8.91 -1.96 -2.63
CA GLY A 39 -9.15 -3.42 -2.68
C GLY A 39 -8.17 -4.17 -3.58
N TYR A 40 -8.29 -5.50 -3.60
CA TYR A 40 -7.48 -6.38 -4.45
C TYR A 40 -7.55 -5.99 -5.93
N GLY A 41 -6.40 -5.92 -6.58
CA GLY A 41 -6.28 -5.64 -8.02
C GLY A 41 -6.56 -4.18 -8.40
N GLN A 42 -6.79 -3.30 -7.44
CA GLN A 42 -6.94 -1.86 -7.68
C GLN A 42 -5.59 -1.16 -7.57
N LEU A 43 -5.45 -0.04 -8.28
CA LEU A 43 -4.36 0.92 -8.06
C LEU A 43 -4.91 2.18 -7.38
N PRO A 44 -4.13 2.84 -6.50
CA PRO A 44 -4.57 4.03 -5.78
C PRO A 44 -5.04 5.17 -6.68
N GLU A 45 -4.37 5.39 -7.82
CA GLU A 45 -4.65 6.51 -8.75
C GLU A 45 -6.08 6.48 -9.33
N PHE A 46 -6.63 5.28 -9.56
CA PHE A 46 -8.01 5.10 -10.01
C PHE A 46 -8.97 5.02 -8.83
N PHE A 47 -8.53 4.43 -7.73
CA PHE A 47 -9.33 4.27 -6.52
C PHE A 47 -9.69 5.63 -5.88
N LEU A 48 -8.74 6.56 -5.81
CA LEU A 48 -8.94 7.89 -5.21
C LEU A 48 -10.00 8.72 -5.92
N ARG A 49 -10.27 8.47 -7.21
CA ARG A 49 -11.32 9.19 -7.96
C ARG A 49 -12.70 9.09 -7.32
N LYS A 50 -12.95 8.04 -6.51
CA LYS A 50 -14.20 7.84 -5.76
C LYS A 50 -14.35 8.80 -4.56
N PHE A 51 -13.30 9.51 -4.18
CA PHE A 51 -13.25 10.39 -3.01
C PHE A 51 -13.28 11.88 -3.39
N SER A 52 -13.63 12.24 -4.62
CA SER A 52 -13.67 13.65 -5.07
C SER A 52 -14.53 14.52 -4.17
N ALA A 53 -15.74 14.08 -3.81
CA ALA A 53 -16.62 14.83 -2.92
C ALA A 53 -16.02 15.04 -1.52
N VAL A 54 -15.23 14.08 -1.01
CA VAL A 54 -14.56 14.18 0.30
C VAL A 54 -13.41 15.18 0.21
N ALA A 55 -12.64 15.13 -0.88
CA ALA A 55 -11.57 16.08 -1.16
C ALA A 55 -12.10 17.51 -1.34
N GLU A 56 -13.18 17.69 -2.10
CA GLU A 56 -13.89 18.96 -2.29
C GLU A 56 -14.46 19.51 -0.97
N ALA A 57 -14.83 18.62 -0.04
CA ALA A 57 -15.23 19.00 1.32
C ALA A 57 -14.05 19.46 2.19
N GLY A 58 -12.81 19.44 1.68
CA GLY A 58 -11.60 19.98 2.33
C GLY A 58 -10.75 18.97 3.08
N TRP A 59 -10.92 17.67 2.84
CA TRP A 59 -10.09 16.62 3.42
C TRP A 59 -8.90 16.27 2.52
N ALA A 60 -7.73 16.03 3.09
CA ALA A 60 -6.60 15.43 2.38
C ALA A 60 -6.79 13.91 2.35
N VAL A 61 -7.12 13.36 1.19
CA VAL A 61 -7.31 11.92 1.00
C VAL A 61 -6.03 11.31 0.47
N ILE A 62 -5.52 10.29 1.14
CA ILE A 62 -4.24 9.68 0.83
C ILE A 62 -4.46 8.18 0.62
N ALA A 63 -4.01 7.66 -0.52
CA ALA A 63 -4.10 6.24 -0.83
C ALA A 63 -2.70 5.64 -1.07
N PRO A 64 -2.18 4.86 -0.12
CA PRO A 64 -1.00 4.04 -0.35
C PRO A 64 -1.25 2.91 -1.37
N GLU A 65 -0.21 2.54 -2.11
CA GLU A 65 -0.21 1.38 -3.00
C GLU A 65 0.14 0.09 -2.24
N GLY A 66 -0.65 -0.96 -2.43
CA GLY A 66 -0.32 -2.29 -1.89
C GLY A 66 1.05 -2.79 -2.36
N LEU A 67 1.76 -3.52 -1.49
CA LEU A 67 3.17 -3.89 -1.69
C LEU A 67 3.39 -4.89 -2.84
N HIS A 68 2.36 -5.63 -3.24
CA HIS A 68 2.44 -6.69 -4.25
C HIS A 68 1.73 -6.26 -5.52
N ARG A 69 2.49 -5.75 -6.51
CA ARG A 69 1.96 -5.47 -7.86
C ARG A 69 1.90 -6.73 -8.69
N PHE A 70 0.85 -6.88 -9.49
CA PHE A 70 0.70 -8.00 -10.42
C PHE A 70 -0.11 -7.57 -11.65
N TYR A 71 0.09 -8.28 -12.77
CA TYR A 71 -0.77 -8.16 -13.94
C TYR A 71 -2.10 -8.83 -13.67
N LEU A 72 -3.20 -8.14 -13.96
CA LEU A 72 -4.55 -8.68 -13.78
C LEU A 72 -4.86 -9.79 -14.80
N GLU A 73 -4.15 -9.82 -15.92
CA GLU A 73 -4.36 -10.72 -17.05
C GLU A 73 -3.05 -11.46 -17.40
N GLY A 74 -2.75 -12.52 -16.66
CA GLY A 74 -1.56 -13.33 -16.88
C GLY A 74 -0.26 -12.55 -16.64
N ALA A 75 0.49 -12.28 -17.70
CA ALA A 75 1.75 -11.54 -17.67
C ALA A 75 1.69 -10.20 -18.43
N HIS A 76 0.49 -9.73 -18.74
CA HIS A 76 0.26 -8.53 -19.55
C HIS A 76 -0.99 -7.78 -19.11
N GLY A 77 -1.28 -6.67 -19.80
CA GLY A 77 -2.47 -5.87 -19.54
C GLY A 77 -2.31 -4.97 -18.30
N ARG A 78 -3.45 -4.68 -17.66
CA ARG A 78 -3.50 -3.75 -16.53
C ARG A 78 -2.78 -4.31 -15.31
N VAL A 79 -2.10 -3.43 -14.59
CA VAL A 79 -1.49 -3.74 -13.30
C VAL A 79 -2.49 -3.42 -12.19
N GLY A 80 -2.54 -4.29 -11.19
CA GLY A 80 -3.18 -4.05 -9.90
C GLY A 80 -2.20 -4.26 -8.76
N ALA A 81 -2.66 -4.01 -7.54
CA ALA A 81 -1.90 -4.29 -6.34
C ALA A 81 -2.72 -5.05 -5.29
N SER A 82 -2.04 -5.80 -4.44
CA SER A 82 -2.59 -6.44 -3.24
C SER A 82 -1.74 -6.13 -2.01
N TRP A 83 -2.39 -6.17 -0.85
CA TRP A 83 -1.77 -5.95 0.46
C TRP A 83 -1.06 -7.19 0.99
N MET A 84 -1.62 -8.36 0.70
CA MET A 84 -1.15 -9.65 1.17
C MET A 84 -1.68 -10.73 0.24
N THR A 85 -1.12 -11.93 0.33
CA THR A 85 -1.76 -13.15 -0.18
C THR A 85 -2.19 -14.06 0.97
N LYS A 86 -2.73 -15.24 0.65
CA LYS A 86 -3.00 -16.26 1.69
C LYS A 86 -1.72 -16.97 2.14
N GLU A 87 -0.67 -16.93 1.33
CA GLU A 87 0.63 -17.50 1.65
C GLU A 87 1.35 -16.56 2.60
N ASP A 88 1.95 -17.09 3.68
CA ASP A 88 2.70 -16.32 4.70
C ASP A 88 1.99 -15.05 5.22
N ARG A 89 0.66 -15.15 5.39
CA ARG A 89 -0.24 -14.04 5.74
C ARG A 89 0.24 -13.19 6.91
N GLU A 90 0.74 -13.81 7.97
CA GLU A 90 1.14 -13.08 9.19
C GLU A 90 2.37 -12.18 8.93
N SER A 91 3.32 -12.65 8.12
CA SER A 91 4.47 -11.85 7.70
C SER A 91 4.03 -10.69 6.80
N ASP A 92 3.15 -10.95 5.82
CA ASP A 92 2.57 -9.90 4.96
C ASP A 92 1.83 -8.83 5.80
N ILE A 93 1.09 -9.24 6.85
CA ILE A 93 0.43 -8.33 7.79
C ILE A 93 1.44 -7.46 8.53
N ALA A 94 2.49 -8.06 9.09
CA ALA A 94 3.54 -7.31 9.77
C ALA A 94 4.20 -6.30 8.83
N ASP A 95 4.49 -6.70 7.59
CA ASP A 95 5.14 -5.85 6.59
C ASP A 95 4.25 -4.68 6.17
N TYR A 96 2.97 -4.89 5.84
CA TYR A 96 2.12 -3.78 5.44
C TYR A 96 1.79 -2.84 6.62
N VAL A 97 1.72 -3.35 7.87
CA VAL A 97 1.52 -2.48 9.05
C VAL A 97 2.74 -1.59 9.24
N ALA A 98 3.96 -2.15 9.22
CA ALA A 98 5.19 -1.37 9.32
C ALA A 98 5.32 -0.35 8.18
N TYR A 99 4.90 -0.71 6.97
CA TYR A 99 4.82 0.20 5.83
C TYR A 99 3.83 1.37 6.09
N LEU A 100 2.63 1.07 6.59
CA LEU A 100 1.64 2.12 6.88
C LEU A 100 2.09 3.03 8.02
N ASP A 101 2.76 2.50 9.04
CA ASP A 101 3.36 3.31 10.12
C ASP A 101 4.46 4.25 9.61
N GLN A 102 5.31 3.77 8.70
CA GLN A 102 6.32 4.60 8.04
C GLN A 102 5.66 5.69 7.18
N LEU A 103 4.59 5.37 6.46
CA LEU A 103 3.82 6.37 5.73
C LEU A 103 3.23 7.42 6.68
N MET A 104 2.63 7.01 7.80
CA MET A 104 2.09 7.96 8.77
C MET A 104 3.17 8.89 9.32
N THR A 105 4.39 8.39 9.50
CA THR A 105 5.55 9.21 9.91
C THR A 105 5.97 10.19 8.81
N GLU A 106 6.03 9.75 7.55
CA GLU A 106 6.34 10.60 6.38
C GLU A 106 5.32 11.73 6.20
N LEU A 107 4.06 11.49 6.54
CA LEU A 107 2.97 12.46 6.41
C LEU A 107 2.91 13.46 7.57
N GLN A 108 3.64 13.23 8.66
CA GLN A 108 3.69 14.19 9.76
C GLN A 108 4.46 15.43 9.31
N PRO A 109 3.93 16.64 9.59
CA PRO A 109 4.70 17.86 9.36
C PRO A 109 6.02 17.78 10.12
N HIS A 110 7.15 17.96 9.43
CA HIS A 110 8.41 18.19 10.11
C HIS A 110 8.30 19.50 10.89
N HIS A 111 8.06 19.44 12.19
CA HIS A 111 8.23 20.59 13.07
C HIS A 111 9.71 20.94 13.07
N SER A 112 10.06 22.02 12.35
CA SER A 112 11.33 22.73 12.53
C SER A 112 11.21 23.74 13.66
#